data_AF-A0A6L2PUF7-F1
#
_entry.id   AF-A0A6L2PUF7-F1
#
_cell.length_a   1.000
_cell.length_b   1.000
_cell.length_c   1.000
_cell.angle_alpha   90.00
_cell.angle_beta   90.00
_cell.angle_gamma   90.00
#
_symmetry.space_group_name_H-M   'P 1'
#
loop_
_entity.id
_entity.type
_entity.pdbx_description
1 polymer ?
#
loop_
_entity_poly.entity_id
_entity_poly.type
_entity_poly.pdbx_seq_one_letter_code
_entity_poly.pdbx_strand_id
1 'polypeptide(L)'
;MYLVTGSSFAALSFQFMRAKRTISRIIAETTVAVWSTLQSLFMPSPNEAKWSHNAERYLKLLNLPSCIAATDGKHIHVKCSPKCGSLYFNHKGYFLVVLLACADANALFTTIHVRDFGKNSDGSMFTASTLGKMLETEGPYILCPASLPTGDSGETSPHYLVADEASPLKVNLMRPYARRMLINKRPIFNYRLSHAQKSVECAF
;
A
#
# COMPACT_ATOMS: atom_id res chain seq x y z
N MET A 1 5.67 -24.92 0.94
CA MET A 1 4.29 -25.28 0.54
C MET A 1 3.25 -24.34 1.16
N TYR A 2 3.21 -24.13 2.49
CA TYR A 2 2.22 -23.26 3.16
C TYR A 2 1.96 -21.90 2.49
N LEU A 3 2.99 -21.08 2.27
CA LEU A 3 2.84 -19.72 1.71
C LEU A 3 2.36 -19.70 0.25
N VAL A 4 2.59 -20.78 -0.50
CA VAL A 4 2.23 -20.89 -1.92
C VAL A 4 0.85 -21.54 -2.07
N THR A 5 0.54 -22.54 -1.26
CA THR A 5 -0.67 -23.37 -1.41
C THR A 5 -1.81 -22.99 -0.49
N GLY A 6 -1.57 -22.19 0.55
CA GLY A 6 -2.57 -21.88 1.57
C GLY A 6 -3.02 -23.09 2.40
N SER A 7 -2.27 -24.20 2.38
CA SER A 7 -2.64 -25.44 3.07
C SER A 7 -2.75 -25.23 4.58
N SER A 8 -3.73 -25.85 5.24
CA SER A 8 -3.82 -25.75 6.71
C SER A 8 -2.66 -26.47 7.41
N PHE A 9 -2.36 -26.08 8.66
CA PHE A 9 -1.37 -26.80 9.49
C PHE A 9 -1.75 -28.27 9.72
N ALA A 10 -3.04 -28.61 9.67
CA ALA A 10 -3.48 -30.00 9.76
C ALA A 10 -3.10 -30.80 8.51
N ALA A 11 -3.31 -30.24 7.32
CA ALA A 11 -2.94 -30.89 6.07
C ALA A 11 -1.41 -31.10 5.98
N LEU A 12 -0.63 -30.07 6.33
CA LEU A 12 0.83 -30.16 6.35
C LEU A 12 1.33 -31.13 7.42
N SER A 13 0.67 -31.19 8.58
CA SER A 13 0.99 -32.14 9.65
C SER A 13 0.85 -33.58 9.19
N PHE A 14 -0.20 -33.89 8.43
CA PHE A 14 -0.40 -35.20 7.81
C PHE A 14 0.62 -35.48 6.70
N GLN A 15 0.81 -34.53 5.77
CA GLN A 15 1.72 -34.69 4.64
C GLN A 15 3.18 -34.92 5.06
N PHE A 16 3.64 -34.20 6.08
CA PHE A 16 5.04 -34.27 6.54
C PHE A 16 5.23 -35.16 7.78
N MET A 17 4.15 -35.77 8.30
CA MET A 17 4.17 -36.60 9.50
C MET A 17 4.87 -35.89 10.68
N ARG A 18 4.49 -34.64 10.92
CA ARG A 18 5.02 -33.79 12.00
C ARG A 18 3.89 -33.13 12.76
N ALA A 19 4.08 -32.93 14.07
CA ALA A 19 3.09 -32.25 14.90
C ALA A 19 2.81 -30.83 14.39
N LYS A 20 1.55 -30.38 14.49
CA LYS A 20 1.11 -29.03 14.08
C LYS A 20 1.98 -27.91 14.70
N ARG A 21 2.42 -28.09 15.94
CA ARG A 21 3.31 -27.14 16.64
C ARG A 21 4.67 -27.00 15.95
N THR A 22 5.27 -28.11 15.55
CA THR A 22 6.55 -28.13 14.82
C THR A 22 6.41 -27.47 13.46
N ILE A 23 5.35 -27.80 12.71
CA ILE A 23 5.04 -27.16 11.42
C ILE A 23 4.87 -25.65 11.57
N SER A 24 4.10 -25.20 12.56
CA SER A 24 3.90 -23.76 12.84
C SER A 24 5.22 -23.05 13.11
N ARG A 25 6.11 -23.65 13.92
CA ARG A 25 7.42 -23.08 14.23
C ARG A 25 8.31 -22.99 12.99
N ILE A 26 8.37 -24.05 12.18
CA ILE A 26 9.14 -24.06 10.92
C ILE A 26 8.63 -22.96 9.97
N ILE A 27 7.31 -22.81 9.82
CA ILE A 27 6.73 -21.77 8.97
C ILE A 27 7.14 -20.39 9.48
N ALA A 28 7.03 -20.14 10.79
CA ALA A 28 7.41 -18.86 11.39
C ALA A 28 8.91 -18.54 11.16
N GLU A 29 9.80 -19.48 11.50
CA GLU A 29 11.25 -19.34 11.28
C GLU A 29 11.59 -19.09 9.80
N THR A 30 10.94 -19.84 8.89
CA THR A 30 11.15 -19.69 7.45
C THR A 30 10.66 -18.33 6.94
N THR A 31 9.47 -17.87 7.37
CA THR A 31 8.95 -16.55 6.96
C THR A 31 9.85 -15.41 7.40
N VAL A 32 10.41 -15.49 8.61
CA VAL A 32 11.37 -14.50 9.12
C VAL A 32 12.65 -14.53 8.28
N ALA A 33 13.21 -15.72 8.02
CA ALA A 33 14.41 -15.84 7.20
C ALA A 33 14.21 -15.31 5.78
N VAL A 34 13.07 -15.61 5.14
CA VAL A 34 12.71 -15.09 3.82
C VAL A 34 12.62 -13.56 3.85
N TRP A 35 11.92 -12.99 4.83
CA TRP A 35 11.81 -11.53 4.95
C TRP A 35 13.17 -10.87 5.15
N SER A 36 13.96 -11.33 6.13
CA SER A 36 15.26 -10.75 6.46
C SER A 36 16.29 -10.84 5.34
N THR A 37 16.17 -11.82 4.44
CA THR A 37 17.10 -12.01 3.31
C THR A 37 16.65 -11.32 2.03
N LEU A 38 15.35 -11.31 1.75
CA LEU A 38 14.82 -10.86 0.45
C LEU A 38 14.20 -9.46 0.47
N GLN A 39 13.81 -8.93 1.63
CA GLN A 39 13.09 -7.66 1.70
C GLN A 39 13.87 -6.51 1.06
N SER A 40 15.19 -6.40 1.32
CA SER A 40 16.01 -5.33 0.75
C SER A 40 16.20 -5.45 -0.77
N LEU A 41 16.10 -6.67 -1.31
CA LEU A 41 16.25 -6.93 -2.75
C LEU A 41 14.97 -6.60 -3.52
N PHE A 42 13.80 -6.97 -2.99
CA PHE A 42 12.51 -6.81 -3.68
C PHE A 42 11.75 -5.54 -3.29
N MET A 43 12.03 -4.98 -2.11
CA MET A 43 11.40 -3.76 -1.60
C MET A 43 12.46 -2.84 -0.99
N PRO A 44 13.45 -2.37 -1.79
CA PRO A 44 14.42 -1.40 -1.32
C PRO A 44 13.73 -0.07 -0.96
N SER A 45 14.37 0.71 -0.09
CA SER A 45 13.90 2.07 0.17
C SER A 45 13.82 2.84 -1.15
N PRO A 46 12.67 3.43 -1.51
CA PRO A 46 12.56 4.14 -2.77
C PRO A 46 13.52 5.34 -2.81
N ASN A 47 14.01 5.69 -4.00
CA ASN A 47 14.91 6.81 -4.25
C ASN A 47 14.38 7.68 -5.40
N GLU A 48 15.00 8.84 -5.62
CA GLU A 48 14.59 9.83 -6.63
C GLU A 48 14.43 9.22 -8.03
N ALA A 49 15.41 8.45 -8.47
CA ALA A 49 15.35 7.77 -9.76
C ALA A 49 14.15 6.82 -9.89
N LYS A 50 13.82 6.04 -8.83
CA LYS A 50 12.67 5.14 -8.83
C LYS A 50 11.36 5.92 -8.85
N TRP A 51 11.25 7.03 -8.13
CA TRP A 51 10.06 7.90 -8.17
C TRP A 51 9.87 8.53 -9.55
N SER A 52 10.92 9.10 -10.14
CA SER A 52 10.86 9.66 -11.51
C SER A 52 10.47 8.60 -12.54
N HIS A 53 11.06 7.41 -12.45
CA HIS A 53 10.70 6.29 -13.34
C HIS A 53 9.23 5.90 -13.19
N ASN A 54 8.73 5.80 -11.96
CA ASN A 54 7.33 5.49 -11.72
C ASN A 54 6.41 6.59 -12.26
N ALA A 55 6.76 7.86 -12.10
CA ALA A 55 6.00 8.99 -12.64
C ALA A 55 5.88 8.95 -14.15
N GLU A 56 6.98 8.67 -14.85
CA GLU A 56 6.96 8.46 -16.31
C GLU A 56 6.07 7.28 -16.69
N ARG A 57 6.13 6.18 -15.92
CA ARG A 57 5.32 4.99 -16.13
C ARG A 57 3.82 5.29 -15.98
N TYR A 58 3.42 5.99 -14.93
CA TYR A 58 2.02 6.42 -14.71
C TYR A 58 1.55 7.40 -15.79
N LEU A 59 2.41 8.32 -16.23
CA LEU A 59 2.10 9.21 -17.34
C LEU A 59 1.86 8.42 -18.64
N LYS A 60 2.75 7.47 -18.97
CA LYS A 60 2.65 6.66 -20.20
C LYS A 60 1.44 5.74 -20.22
N LEU A 61 1.13 5.10 -19.09
CA LEU A 61 0.05 4.11 -19.01
C LEU A 61 -1.32 4.77 -18.79
N LEU A 62 -1.40 5.78 -17.92
CA LEU A 62 -2.66 6.30 -17.38
C LEU A 62 -2.89 7.78 -17.67
N ASN A 63 -1.95 8.44 -18.36
CA ASN A 63 -1.96 9.89 -18.59
C ASN A 63 -2.10 10.67 -17.27
N LEU A 64 -1.41 10.20 -16.22
CA LEU A 64 -1.43 10.78 -14.89
C LEU A 64 -0.02 11.29 -14.54
N PRO A 65 0.27 12.58 -14.78
CA PRO A 65 1.59 13.15 -14.53
C PRO A 65 1.89 13.22 -13.03
N SER A 66 3.18 13.16 -12.67
CA SER A 66 3.72 13.29 -11.31
C SER A 66 3.24 12.25 -10.27
N CYS A 67 2.39 11.30 -10.65
CA CYS A 67 1.95 10.21 -9.78
C CYS A 67 3.08 9.17 -9.63
N ILE A 68 3.51 8.87 -8.41
CA ILE A 68 4.65 7.95 -8.17
C ILE A 68 4.26 6.57 -7.65
N ALA A 69 3.10 6.46 -7.01
CA ALA A 69 2.56 5.22 -6.50
C ALA A 69 1.10 5.42 -6.08
N ALA A 70 0.35 4.32 -5.98
CA ALA A 70 -0.97 4.28 -5.38
C ALA A 70 -0.89 3.62 -4.00
N THR A 71 -1.63 4.14 -3.02
CA THR A 71 -1.73 3.60 -1.67
C THR A 71 -3.14 3.14 -1.36
N ASP A 72 -3.25 2.01 -0.68
CA ASP A 72 -4.53 1.46 -0.21
C ASP A 72 -4.34 0.55 1.02
N GLY A 73 -5.41 0.37 1.79
CA GLY A 73 -5.47 -0.45 2.99
C GLY A 73 -6.22 -1.76 2.75
N LYS A 74 -5.59 -2.90 3.09
CA LYS A 74 -6.23 -4.23 3.03
C LYS A 74 -6.47 -4.79 4.42
N HIS A 75 -7.73 -5.12 4.71
CA HIS A 75 -8.12 -5.84 5.91
C HIS A 75 -7.85 -7.34 5.74
N ILE A 76 -6.93 -7.88 6.54
CA ILE A 76 -6.58 -9.30 6.54
C ILE A 76 -7.23 -9.96 7.74
N HIS A 77 -8.15 -10.90 7.51
CA HIS A 77 -8.75 -11.70 8.57
C HIS A 77 -7.70 -12.58 9.25
N VAL A 78 -7.66 -12.52 10.58
CA VAL A 78 -6.78 -13.37 11.39
C VAL A 78 -7.58 -14.15 12.41
N LYS A 79 -7.01 -15.26 12.87
CA LYS A 79 -7.57 -16.02 14.00
C LYS A 79 -6.84 -15.57 15.26
N CYS A 80 -7.53 -14.93 16.20
CA CYS A 80 -6.92 -14.58 17.48
C CYS A 80 -6.47 -15.81 18.25
N SER A 81 -5.35 -15.67 18.94
CA SER A 81 -4.92 -16.60 19.98
C SER A 81 -5.87 -16.54 21.20
N PRO A 82 -5.89 -17.57 22.06
CA PRO A 82 -6.56 -17.46 23.36
C PRO A 82 -5.96 -16.29 24.16
N LYS A 83 -6.81 -15.44 24.77
CA LYS A 83 -6.45 -14.22 25.55
C LYS A 83 -6.08 -12.96 24.76
N CYS A 84 -6.38 -12.93 23.47
CA CYS A 84 -6.07 -11.82 22.55
C CYS A 84 -6.88 -10.53 22.81
N GLY A 85 -7.85 -10.55 23.73
CA GLY A 85 -8.62 -9.36 24.13
C GLY A 85 -9.55 -8.81 23.04
N SER A 86 -10.17 -7.66 23.29
CA SER A 86 -11.04 -6.96 22.32
C SER A 86 -10.26 -6.07 21.36
N LEU A 87 -9.00 -5.75 21.65
CA LEU A 87 -8.14 -5.10 20.68
C LEU A 87 -7.61 -6.08 19.66
N TYR A 88 -8.36 -7.11 19.24
CA TYR A 88 -8.27 -7.59 17.87
C TYR A 88 -9.55 -7.42 17.05
N PHE A 89 -10.64 -7.08 17.74
CA PHE A 89 -12.01 -7.40 17.36
C PHE A 89 -12.68 -6.20 16.71
N ASN A 90 -13.10 -6.36 15.46
CA ASN A 90 -13.82 -5.30 14.78
C ASN A 90 -15.31 -5.30 15.14
N HIS A 91 -16.02 -4.27 14.69
CA HIS A 91 -17.46 -4.10 14.92
C HIS A 91 -18.33 -5.16 14.22
N LYS A 92 -17.75 -5.98 13.32
CA LYS A 92 -18.42 -7.06 12.59
C LYS A 92 -18.17 -8.45 13.18
N GLY A 93 -17.50 -8.53 14.33
CA GLY A 93 -17.38 -9.77 15.08
C GLY A 93 -16.17 -10.64 14.73
N TYR A 94 -15.15 -10.10 14.04
CA TYR A 94 -13.96 -10.86 13.65
C TYR A 94 -12.66 -10.11 13.91
N PHE A 95 -11.56 -10.88 13.95
CA PHE A 95 -10.23 -10.36 14.19
C PHE A 95 -9.52 -10.03 12.87
N LEU A 96 -8.86 -8.88 12.78
CA LEU A 96 -8.19 -8.44 11.55
C LEU A 96 -6.87 -7.71 11.82
N VAL A 97 -5.95 -7.84 10.89
CA VAL A 97 -4.75 -6.99 10.77
C VAL A 97 -4.94 -6.10 9.55
N VAL A 98 -4.49 -4.85 9.61
CA VAL A 98 -4.55 -3.97 8.43
C VAL A 98 -3.15 -3.84 7.83
N LEU A 99 -3.08 -4.11 6.53
CA LEU A 99 -1.91 -3.91 5.68
C LEU A 99 -2.13 -2.63 4.87
N LEU A 100 -1.39 -1.58 5.19
CA LEU A 100 -1.29 -0.42 4.30
C LEU A 100 -0.16 -0.68 3.31
N ALA A 101 -0.43 -0.59 2.02
CA ALA A 101 0.58 -0.81 0.99
C ALA A 101 0.59 0.32 -0.04
N CYS A 102 1.77 0.56 -0.60
CA CYS A 102 1.97 1.36 -1.79
C CYS A 102 2.46 0.47 -2.93
N ALA A 103 1.91 0.66 -4.12
CA ALA A 103 2.34 -0.03 -5.32
C ALA A 103 2.68 0.94 -6.45
N ASP A 104 3.66 0.56 -7.27
CA ASP A 104 3.99 1.28 -8.50
C ASP A 104 3.00 0.98 -9.63
N ALA A 105 3.19 1.62 -10.79
CA ALA A 105 2.31 1.47 -11.95
C ALA A 105 2.29 0.04 -12.54
N ASN A 106 3.27 -0.81 -12.20
CA ASN A 106 3.32 -2.21 -12.61
C ASN A 106 2.70 -3.16 -11.57
N ALA A 107 1.99 -2.61 -10.57
CA ALA A 107 1.40 -3.37 -9.47
C ALA A 107 2.43 -4.11 -8.61
N LEU A 108 3.63 -3.54 -8.44
CA LEU A 108 4.64 -4.05 -7.51
C LEU A 108 4.66 -3.21 -6.24
N PHE A 109 4.65 -3.87 -5.08
CA PHE A 109 4.73 -3.17 -3.79
C PHE A 109 6.06 -2.43 -3.65
N THR A 110 5.99 -1.12 -3.41
CA THR A 110 7.15 -0.27 -3.13
C THR A 110 7.39 -0.13 -1.64
N THR A 111 6.32 -0.17 -0.84
CA THR A 111 6.39 -0.03 0.62
C THR A 111 5.16 -0.66 1.24
N ILE A 112 5.33 -1.35 2.35
CA ILE A 112 4.21 -1.88 3.14
C ILE A 112 4.37 -1.48 4.61
N HIS A 113 3.24 -1.34 5.29
CA HIS A 113 3.17 -1.09 6.70
C HIS A 113 2.06 -1.94 7.32
N VAL A 114 2.46 -2.92 8.13
CA VAL A 114 1.55 -3.80 8.87
C VAL A 114 1.35 -3.19 10.25
N ARG A 115 0.09 -2.97 10.65
CA ARG A 115 -0.20 -2.50 12.02
C ARG A 115 -1.27 -3.36 12.68
N ASP A 116 -1.01 -3.64 13.95
CA ASP A 116 -2.00 -4.12 14.91
C ASP A 116 -2.71 -2.91 15.56
N PHE A 117 -4.03 -2.87 15.39
CA PHE A 117 -5.07 -2.11 16.09
C PHE A 117 -5.27 -0.60 15.95
N GLY A 118 -6.58 -0.31 15.87
CA GLY A 118 -7.31 0.94 16.08
C GLY A 118 -8.58 0.98 15.22
N LYS A 119 -9.66 1.65 15.66
CA LYS A 119 -10.77 2.12 14.79
C LYS A 119 -10.27 3.26 13.90
N ASN A 120 -9.21 3.00 13.15
CA ASN A 120 -8.45 3.99 12.43
C ASN A 120 -8.81 3.84 10.96
N SER A 121 -9.27 4.91 10.33
CA SER A 121 -9.46 4.96 8.88
C SER A 121 -8.10 4.84 8.18
N ASP A 122 -8.10 4.42 6.92
CA ASP A 122 -6.89 4.31 6.09
C ASP A 122 -6.08 5.62 6.08
N GLY A 123 -6.74 6.77 6.08
CA GLY A 123 -6.08 8.09 6.18
C GLY A 123 -5.34 8.34 7.51
N SER A 124 -5.89 7.87 8.64
CA SER A 124 -5.21 7.95 9.94
C SER A 124 -4.06 6.95 10.06
N MET A 125 -4.19 5.79 9.40
CA MET A 125 -3.13 4.80 9.30
C MET A 125 -1.97 5.31 8.46
N PHE A 126 -2.26 5.93 7.32
CA PHE A 126 -1.28 6.56 6.46
C PHE A 126 -0.44 7.56 7.23
N THR A 127 -1.08 8.50 7.93
CA THR A 127 -0.40 9.55 8.72
C THR A 127 0.52 8.96 9.81
N ALA A 128 0.13 7.85 10.44
CA ALA A 128 0.95 7.20 11.47
C ALA A 128 2.09 6.33 10.90
N SER A 129 2.00 5.90 9.63
CA SER A 129 2.97 5.01 9.00
C SER A 129 4.32 5.67 8.75
N THR A 130 5.38 4.87 8.61
CA THR A 130 6.71 5.36 8.21
C THR A 130 6.64 6.17 6.93
N LEU A 131 5.83 5.74 5.96
CA LEU A 131 5.61 6.46 4.71
C LEU A 131 4.94 7.82 4.93
N GLY A 132 3.87 7.89 5.74
CA GLY A 132 3.19 9.14 6.03
C GLY A 132 4.10 10.13 6.75
N LYS A 133 4.89 9.66 7.72
CA LYS A 133 5.90 10.48 8.40
C LYS A 133 6.97 10.97 7.43
N MET A 134 7.51 10.08 6.60
CA MET A 134 8.51 10.43 5.56
C MET A 134 7.96 11.48 4.59
N LEU A 135 6.69 11.38 4.19
CA LEU A 135 6.07 12.39 3.32
C LEU A 135 5.83 13.73 4.00
N GLU A 136 5.61 13.74 5.31
CA GLU A 136 5.44 14.96 6.10
C GLU A 136 6.78 15.65 6.40
N THR A 137 7.84 14.88 6.68
CA THR A 137 9.16 15.42 7.05
C THR A 137 10.08 15.66 5.86
N GLU A 138 10.10 14.73 4.90
CA GLU A 138 11.06 14.68 3.79
C GLU A 138 10.38 14.82 2.42
N GLY A 139 9.06 14.73 2.35
CA GLY A 139 8.28 14.89 1.12
C GLY A 139 8.61 16.15 0.29
N PRO A 140 8.88 17.34 0.88
CA PRO A 140 9.29 18.53 0.12
C PRO A 140 10.65 18.38 -0.59
N TYR A 141 11.53 17.50 -0.12
CA TYR A 141 12.88 17.29 -0.66
C TYR A 141 12.97 16.04 -1.55
N ILE A 142 12.10 15.06 -1.31
CA ILE A 142 12.05 13.78 -2.01
C ILE A 142 11.21 13.85 -3.31
N LEU A 143 10.20 14.71 -3.32
CA LEU A 143 9.20 14.81 -4.39
C LEU A 143 9.40 16.09 -5.20
N CYS A 144 10.64 16.33 -5.64
CA CYS A 144 11.03 17.49 -6.45
C CYS A 144 9.98 17.78 -7.52
N PRO A 145 9.52 19.04 -7.67
CA PRO A 145 8.53 19.40 -8.66
C PRO A 145 9.02 19.03 -10.06
N ALA A 146 8.28 18.17 -10.76
CA ALA A 146 8.53 17.90 -12.17
C ALA A 146 7.75 18.90 -13.01
N SER A 147 8.34 19.34 -14.13
CA SER A 147 7.63 20.15 -15.12
C SER A 147 6.46 19.34 -15.67
N LEU A 148 5.27 19.94 -15.68
CA LEU A 148 4.12 19.27 -16.28
C LEU A 148 4.31 19.22 -17.80
N PRO A 149 4.10 18.06 -18.44
CA PRO A 149 4.30 17.90 -19.89
C PRO A 149 3.30 18.70 -20.75
N THR A 150 2.37 19.44 -20.16
CA THR A 150 1.24 20.07 -20.87
C THR A 150 1.00 21.54 -20.47
N GLY A 151 1.92 22.17 -19.72
CA GLY A 151 1.78 23.57 -19.33
C GLY A 151 2.65 24.48 -20.19
N ASP A 152 2.04 25.33 -21.04
CA ASP A 152 2.71 26.42 -21.77
C ASP A 152 3.34 27.48 -20.82
N SER A 153 3.09 27.37 -19.50
CA SER A 153 3.46 28.33 -18.45
C SER A 153 4.64 27.91 -17.57
N GLY A 154 5.28 26.76 -17.81
CA GLY A 154 6.38 26.27 -16.96
C GLY A 154 5.92 25.83 -15.55
N GLU A 155 4.64 25.51 -15.39
CA GLU A 155 4.07 25.01 -14.14
C GLU A 155 4.71 23.69 -13.72
N THR A 156 5.25 23.67 -12.51
CA THR A 156 5.78 22.46 -11.88
C THR A 156 4.77 21.90 -10.90
N SER A 157 4.66 20.57 -10.86
CA SER A 157 3.79 19.87 -9.92
C SER A 157 4.63 18.93 -9.07
N PRO A 158 4.48 18.95 -7.73
CA PRO A 158 5.17 18.00 -6.88
C PRO A 158 4.77 16.57 -7.26
N HIS A 159 5.69 15.63 -7.06
CA HIS A 159 5.32 14.23 -7.15
C HIS A 159 4.32 13.89 -6.04
N TYR A 160 3.36 13.02 -6.32
CA TYR A 160 2.32 12.67 -5.36
C TYR A 160 1.94 11.19 -5.40
N LEU A 161 1.42 10.73 -4.28
CA LEU A 161 0.76 9.44 -4.15
C LEU A 161 -0.73 9.59 -4.39
N VAL A 162 -1.34 8.56 -4.96
CA VAL A 162 -2.80 8.47 -5.10
C VAL A 162 -3.36 7.63 -3.96
N ALA A 163 -4.42 8.13 -3.31
CA ALA A 163 -5.12 7.45 -2.24
C ALA A 163 -6.64 7.46 -2.44
N ASP A 164 -7.32 6.70 -1.59
CA ASP A 164 -8.77 6.58 -1.56
C ASP A 164 -9.49 7.86 -1.09
N GLU A 165 -10.82 7.86 -1.23
CA GLU A 165 -11.65 9.02 -0.85
C GLU A 165 -11.60 9.30 0.67
N ALA A 166 -11.35 8.28 1.50
CA ALA A 166 -11.26 8.43 2.94
C ALA A 166 -9.93 9.07 3.40
N SER A 167 -8.93 9.15 2.53
CA SER A 167 -7.64 9.76 2.82
C SER A 167 -7.71 11.30 2.83
N PRO A 168 -6.85 11.98 3.61
CA PRO A 168 -6.75 13.43 3.58
C PRO A 168 -6.12 13.91 2.27
N LEU A 169 -6.53 15.09 1.78
CA LEU A 169 -5.83 15.74 0.67
C LEU A 169 -4.58 16.44 1.22
N LYS A 170 -3.39 16.11 0.70
CA LYS A 170 -2.11 16.75 1.03
C LYS A 170 -1.36 17.10 -0.26
N VAL A 171 -0.30 17.91 -0.16
CA VAL A 171 0.56 18.29 -1.31
C VAL A 171 1.05 17.06 -2.07
N ASN A 172 1.45 16.02 -1.33
CA ASN A 172 2.01 14.78 -1.87
C ASN A 172 1.03 13.59 -1.80
N LEU A 173 -0.27 13.84 -1.53
CA LEU A 173 -1.30 12.80 -1.42
C LEU A 173 -2.61 13.29 -2.05
N MET A 174 -2.92 12.75 -3.23
CA MET A 174 -4.10 13.09 -4.00
C MET A 174 -5.21 12.07 -3.78
N ARG A 175 -6.45 12.56 -3.70
CA ARG A 175 -7.67 11.78 -3.56
C ARG A 175 -8.69 12.19 -4.63
N PRO A 176 -9.67 11.35 -4.99
CA PRO A 176 -10.68 11.71 -5.97
C PRO A 176 -11.52 12.92 -5.50
N TYR A 177 -12.01 13.71 -6.45
CA TYR A 177 -13.03 14.72 -6.17
C TYR A 177 -14.31 14.03 -5.68
N ALA A 178 -14.99 14.65 -4.72
CA ALA A 178 -16.28 14.16 -4.23
C ALA A 178 -17.29 14.04 -5.38
N ARG A 179 -18.09 12.97 -5.38
CA ARG A 179 -19.06 12.67 -6.46
C ARG A 179 -20.04 13.82 -6.75
N ARG A 180 -20.38 14.61 -5.73
CA ARG A 180 -21.28 15.78 -5.85
C ARG A 180 -20.68 16.96 -6.62
N MET A 181 -19.37 16.93 -6.88
CA MET A 181 -18.59 18.03 -7.47
C MET A 181 -18.04 17.70 -8.86
N LEU A 182 -18.55 16.66 -9.52
CA LEU A 182 -18.08 16.13 -10.80
C LEU A 182 -18.56 16.95 -12.01
N ILE A 183 -17.98 18.15 -12.17
CA ILE A 183 -18.23 19.05 -13.29
C ILE A 183 -16.93 19.28 -14.07
N ASN A 184 -17.02 19.58 -15.37
CA ASN A 184 -15.88 19.88 -16.26
C ASN A 184 -14.88 18.72 -16.37
N LYS A 185 -13.59 18.97 -16.08
CA LYS A 185 -12.49 18.00 -16.21
C LYS A 185 -12.35 17.05 -15.00
N ARG A 186 -13.14 17.26 -13.93
CA ARG A 186 -13.07 16.45 -12.68
C ARG A 186 -13.47 14.98 -12.86
N PRO A 187 -14.48 14.61 -13.69
CA PRO A 187 -14.77 13.20 -13.98
C PRO A 187 -13.59 12.49 -14.64
N ILE A 188 -12.89 13.16 -15.57
CA ILE A 188 -11.71 12.61 -16.26
C ILE A 188 -10.57 12.39 -15.25
N PHE A 189 -10.34 13.36 -14.36
CA PHE A 189 -9.34 13.20 -13.30
C PHE A 189 -9.66 12.02 -12.39
N ASN A 190 -10.90 11.93 -11.87
CA ASN A 190 -11.30 10.81 -11.02
C ASN A 190 -11.16 9.46 -11.74
N TYR A 191 -11.51 9.39 -13.03
CA TYR A 191 -11.34 8.17 -13.82
C TYR A 191 -9.87 7.72 -13.88
N ARG A 192 -8.94 8.66 -14.18
CA ARG A 192 -7.49 8.36 -14.20
C ARG A 192 -6.97 7.98 -12.83
N LEU A 193 -7.40 8.69 -11.79
CA LEU A 193 -7.01 8.44 -10.41
C LEU A 193 -7.48 7.04 -9.97
N SER A 194 -8.74 6.69 -10.21
CA SER A 194 -9.24 5.33 -9.92
C SER A 194 -8.52 4.26 -10.73
N HIS A 195 -8.08 4.55 -11.96
CA HIS A 195 -7.25 3.61 -12.71
C HIS A 195 -5.84 3.46 -12.12
N ALA A 196 -5.28 4.52 -11.53
CA ALA A 196 -4.01 4.43 -10.81
C ALA A 196 -4.16 3.61 -9.53
N GLN A 197 -5.26 3.75 -8.80
CA GLN A 197 -5.56 2.95 -7.61
C GLN A 197 -5.62 1.45 -7.89
N LYS A 198 -6.07 1.04 -9.09
CA LYS A 198 -6.04 -0.36 -9.49
C LYS A 198 -4.64 -0.98 -9.40
N SER A 199 -3.55 -0.20 -9.48
CA SER A 199 -2.21 -0.78 -9.37
C SER A 199 -1.95 -1.38 -7.98
N VAL A 200 -2.45 -0.75 -6.91
CA VAL A 200 -2.34 -1.32 -5.55
C VAL A 200 -3.40 -2.39 -5.29
N GLU A 201 -4.61 -2.25 -5.85
CA GLU A 201 -5.64 -3.30 -5.78
C GLU A 201 -5.21 -4.59 -6.48
N CYS A 202 -4.51 -4.50 -7.62
CA CYS A 202 -3.98 -5.67 -8.34
C CYS A 202 -2.74 -6.29 -7.67
N ALA A 203 -1.99 -5.52 -6.89
CA ALA A 203 -0.83 -6.03 -6.15
C ALA A 203 -1.25 -6.92 -4.97
N PHE A 204 -2.45 -6.68 -4.43
CA PHE A 204 -3.02 -7.32 -3.25
C PHE A 204 -3.59 -8.73 -3.47
#